data_AF-A0A970LT48-F1
#
_entry.id   AF-A0A970LT48-F1
#
_cell.length_a   1.000
_cell.length_b   1.000
_cell.length_c   1.000
_cell.angle_alpha   90.00
_cell.angle_beta   90.00
_cell.angle_gamma   90.00
#
_symmetry.space_group_name_H-M   'P 1'
#
loop_
_entity.id
_entity.type
_entity.pdbx_description
1 polymer ?
#
loop_
_entity_poly.entity_id
_entity_poly.type
_entity_poly.pdbx_seq_one_letter_code
_entity_poly.pdbx_strand_id
1 'polypeptide(L)'
;MFSIIASPNYFEEIKTVITGRGSILYGKSVNDEDVIKAFDKAGRVNASVLILDVDAGAAVDIVMGVKKFKVTRPHTRIILLAPGRKPGDSVISQLLAKGVYDILAPEIPEEGDLEIKPILEVMLEQEAATY
;
A
#
# COMPACT_ATOMS: atom_id res chain seq x y z
N MET A 1 9.34 -10.28 -3.77
CA MET A 1 9.13 -9.49 -5.02
C MET A 1 8.01 -8.50 -4.76
N PHE A 2 8.21 -7.23 -5.07
CA PHE A 2 7.33 -6.16 -4.59
C PHE A 2 6.69 -5.38 -5.73
N SER A 3 5.48 -4.89 -5.48
CA SER A 3 4.84 -3.81 -6.22
C SER A 3 4.61 -2.62 -5.30
N ILE A 4 4.69 -1.40 -5.83
CA ILE A 4 4.47 -0.16 -5.08
C ILE A 4 3.51 0.74 -5.85
N ILE A 5 2.44 1.18 -5.17
CA ILE A 5 1.56 2.26 -5.62
C ILE A 5 1.49 3.26 -4.46
N ALA A 6 2.10 4.43 -4.63
CA ALA A 6 2.13 5.42 -3.57
C ALA A 6 2.07 6.86 -4.08
N SER A 7 1.61 7.78 -3.22
CA SER A 7 1.77 9.21 -3.47
C SER A 7 3.26 9.59 -3.54
N PRO A 8 3.61 10.74 -4.14
CA PRO A 8 5.00 11.21 -4.19
C PRO A 8 5.65 11.35 -2.81
N ASN A 9 4.85 11.62 -1.77
CA ASN A 9 5.31 11.83 -0.39
C ASN A 9 6.06 10.61 0.16
N TYR A 10 5.61 9.40 -0.18
CA TYR A 10 6.14 8.16 0.41
C TYR A 10 6.89 7.28 -0.59
N PHE A 11 6.73 7.53 -1.90
CA PHE A 11 7.20 6.58 -2.93
C PHE A 11 8.71 6.30 -2.87
N GLU A 12 9.55 7.33 -2.79
CA GLU A 12 11.02 7.14 -2.79
C GLU A 12 11.51 6.51 -1.48
N GLU A 13 10.87 6.80 -0.35
CA GLU A 13 11.19 6.18 0.93
C GLU A 13 10.85 4.68 0.92
N ILE A 14 9.63 4.31 0.49
CA ILE A 14 9.21 2.90 0.31
C ILE A 14 10.17 2.15 -0.62
N LYS A 15 10.50 2.75 -1.75
CA LYS A 15 11.39 2.17 -2.75
C LYS A 15 12.80 1.93 -2.18
N THR A 16 13.31 2.86 -1.37
CA THR A 16 14.60 2.72 -0.68
C THR A 16 14.58 1.53 0.28
N VAL A 17 13.54 1.41 1.10
CA VAL A 17 13.35 0.28 2.03
C VAL A 17 13.32 -1.06 1.28
N ILE A 18 12.57 -1.14 0.17
CA ILE A 18 12.42 -2.39 -0.57
C ILE A 18 13.70 -2.79 -1.30
N THR A 19 14.46 -1.83 -1.86
CA THR A 19 15.68 -2.12 -2.62
C THR A 19 16.72 -2.86 -1.77
N GLY A 20 16.74 -2.63 -0.45
CA GLY A 20 17.59 -3.36 0.49
C GLY A 20 17.11 -4.78 0.83
N ARG A 21 15.90 -5.18 0.42
CA ARG A 21 15.21 -6.41 0.86
C ARG A 21 14.76 -7.32 -0.28
N GLY A 22 14.61 -6.79 -1.50
CA GLY A 22 14.24 -7.59 -2.66
C GLY A 22 13.99 -6.76 -3.92
N SER A 23 13.48 -7.42 -4.96
CA SER A 23 13.26 -6.79 -6.26
C SER A 23 11.88 -6.13 -6.36
N ILE A 24 11.85 -4.90 -6.87
CA ILE A 24 10.63 -4.18 -7.27
C ILE A 24 10.30 -4.59 -8.70
N LEU A 25 9.16 -5.25 -8.91
CA LEU A 25 8.69 -5.65 -10.23
C LEU A 25 7.85 -4.54 -10.89
N TYR A 26 7.20 -3.72 -10.07
CA TYR A 26 6.44 -2.57 -10.51
C TYR A 26 6.47 -1.50 -9.42
N GLY A 27 6.73 -0.25 -9.78
CA GLY A 27 6.65 0.86 -8.86
C GLY A 27 6.13 2.07 -9.60
N LYS A 28 5.09 2.71 -9.05
CA LYS A 28 4.57 3.95 -9.61
C LYS A 28 4.22 4.92 -8.49
N SER A 29 4.88 6.07 -8.52
CA SER A 29 4.35 7.28 -7.90
C SER A 29 3.14 7.75 -8.72
N VAL A 30 2.01 7.91 -8.05
CA VAL A 30 0.73 8.33 -8.65
C VAL A 30 0.18 9.57 -7.96
N ASN A 31 -0.63 10.30 -8.71
CA ASN A 31 -1.64 11.23 -8.24
C ASN A 31 -3.03 10.70 -8.65
N ASP A 32 -4.10 11.29 -8.08
CA ASP A 32 -5.48 10.79 -8.16
C ASP A 32 -5.90 10.16 -9.49
N GLU A 33 -5.63 10.83 -10.62
CA GLU A 33 -6.11 10.42 -11.94
C GLU A 33 -5.47 9.13 -12.50
N ASP A 34 -4.34 8.69 -11.95
CA ASP A 34 -3.55 7.57 -12.49
C ASP A 34 -3.60 6.29 -11.65
N VAL A 35 -4.27 6.29 -10.50
CA VAL A 35 -4.23 5.17 -9.55
C VAL A 35 -4.83 3.88 -10.12
N ILE A 36 -5.95 3.96 -10.86
CA ILE A 36 -6.58 2.78 -11.47
C ILE A 36 -5.67 2.13 -12.51
N LYS A 37 -5.03 2.94 -13.36
CA LYS A 37 -4.05 2.43 -14.34
C LYS A 37 -2.86 1.78 -13.65
N ALA A 38 -2.46 2.30 -12.47
CA ALA A 38 -1.39 1.72 -11.68
C ALA A 38 -1.76 0.34 -11.13
N PHE A 39 -2.99 0.16 -10.63
CA PHE A 39 -3.50 -1.16 -10.24
C PHE A 39 -3.53 -2.14 -11.42
N ASP A 40 -4.00 -1.71 -12.59
CA ASP A 40 -4.04 -2.56 -13.79
C ASP A 40 -2.64 -3.03 -14.21
N LYS A 41 -1.63 -2.15 -14.10
CA LYS A 41 -0.23 -2.48 -14.41
C LYS A 41 0.38 -3.38 -13.33
N ALA A 42 0.15 -3.07 -12.05
CA ALA A 42 0.61 -3.88 -10.93
C ALA A 42 0.03 -5.31 -11.00
N GLY A 43 -1.23 -5.46 -11.43
CA GLY A 43 -1.88 -6.76 -11.60
C GLY A 43 -1.22 -7.67 -12.65
N ARG A 44 -0.42 -7.11 -13.57
CA ARG A 44 0.28 -7.88 -14.62
C ARG A 44 1.58 -8.52 -14.14
N VAL A 45 2.16 -8.05 -13.03
CA VAL A 45 3.42 -8.59 -12.48
C VAL A 45 3.15 -9.55 -11.32
N ASN A 46 4.02 -10.55 -11.18
CA ASN A 46 3.89 -11.56 -10.11
C ASN A 46 4.55 -11.11 -8.80
N ALA A 47 4.07 -10.01 -8.22
CA ALA A 47 4.54 -9.54 -6.92
C ALA A 47 3.89 -10.32 -5.77
N SER A 48 4.71 -10.69 -4.79
CA SER A 48 4.24 -11.35 -3.56
C SER A 48 3.61 -10.36 -2.59
N VAL A 49 4.07 -9.10 -2.63
CA VAL A 49 3.58 -8.02 -1.77
C VAL A 49 3.32 -6.76 -2.62
N LEU A 50 2.18 -6.12 -2.39
CA LEU A 50 1.87 -4.77 -2.85
C LEU A 50 1.92 -3.82 -1.65
N ILE A 51 2.80 -2.81 -1.70
CA ILE A 51 2.71 -1.65 -0.80
C ILE A 51 1.79 -0.63 -1.44
N LEU A 52 0.72 -0.26 -0.73
CA LEU A 52 -0.31 0.64 -1.21
C LEU A 52 -0.48 1.79 -0.23
N ASP A 53 -0.35 3.02 -0.69
CA ASP A 53 -0.76 4.22 0.05
C ASP A 53 -2.25 4.50 -0.18
N VAL A 54 -3.01 4.61 0.91
CA VAL A 54 -4.45 4.87 0.88
C VAL A 54 -4.79 6.25 0.31
N ASP A 55 -3.85 7.20 0.38
CA ASP A 55 -4.01 8.58 -0.08
C ASP A 55 -3.34 8.82 -1.45
N ALA A 56 -2.93 7.75 -2.14
CA ALA A 56 -2.38 7.82 -3.50
C ALA A 56 -3.42 8.20 -4.57
N GLY A 57 -4.71 8.21 -4.20
CA GLY A 57 -5.79 8.64 -5.07
C GLY A 57 -7.13 8.73 -4.33
N ALA A 58 -8.19 9.08 -5.06
CA ALA A 58 -9.52 9.17 -4.50
C ALA A 58 -9.97 7.84 -3.86
N ALA A 59 -10.64 7.92 -2.70
CA ALA A 59 -11.03 6.74 -1.94
C ALA A 59 -11.84 5.71 -2.75
N VAL A 60 -12.74 6.18 -3.63
CA VAL A 60 -13.53 5.30 -4.52
C VAL A 60 -12.63 4.50 -5.47
N ASP A 61 -11.57 5.12 -5.98
CA ASP A 61 -10.63 4.50 -6.91
C ASP A 61 -9.67 3.55 -6.21
N ILE A 62 -9.23 3.88 -4.99
CA ILE A 62 -8.44 2.97 -4.14
C ILE A 62 -9.25 1.69 -3.85
N VAL A 63 -10.49 1.84 -3.40
CA VAL A 63 -11.39 0.73 -3.06
C VAL A 63 -11.71 -0.11 -4.30
N MET A 64 -11.98 0.51 -5.44
CA MET A 64 -12.22 -0.18 -6.71
C MET A 64 -10.97 -0.88 -7.24
N GLY A 65 -9.82 -0.21 -7.16
CA GLY A 65 -8.52 -0.71 -7.58
C GLY A 65 -8.11 -1.95 -6.81
N VAL A 66 -8.21 -1.92 -5.47
CA VAL A 66 -7.97 -3.09 -4.61
C VAL A 66 -8.90 -4.24 -4.95
N LYS A 67 -10.20 -3.98 -5.16
CA LYS A 67 -11.17 -5.01 -5.55
C LYS A 67 -10.73 -5.72 -6.84
N LYS A 68 -10.39 -4.95 -7.89
CA LYS A 68 -9.95 -5.50 -9.18
C LYS A 68 -8.62 -6.24 -9.05
N PHE A 69 -7.66 -5.64 -8.35
CA PHE A 69 -6.34 -6.22 -8.13
C PHE A 69 -6.43 -7.57 -7.42
N LYS A 70 -7.23 -7.70 -6.35
CA LYS A 70 -7.45 -8.97 -5.64
C LYS A 70 -8.08 -10.06 -6.50
N VAL A 71 -8.90 -9.72 -7.49
CA VAL A 71 -9.43 -10.71 -8.46
C VAL A 71 -8.29 -11.26 -9.33
N THR A 72 -7.39 -10.41 -9.79
CA THR A 72 -6.25 -10.83 -10.63
C THR A 72 -5.11 -11.46 -9.81
N ARG A 73 -4.96 -11.06 -8.55
CA ARG A 73 -3.87 -11.41 -7.64
C ARG A 73 -4.42 -11.78 -6.26
N PRO A 74 -5.13 -12.91 -6.13
CA PRO A 74 -5.82 -13.26 -4.89
C PRO A 74 -4.87 -13.49 -3.70
N HIS A 75 -3.66 -13.98 -3.99
CA HIS A 75 -2.64 -14.35 -2.99
C HIS A 75 -1.59 -13.27 -2.74
N THR A 76 -1.62 -12.14 -3.45
CA THR A 76 -0.67 -11.05 -3.17
C THR A 76 -1.06 -10.39 -1.85
N ARG A 77 -0.10 -10.34 -0.91
CA ARG A 77 -0.23 -9.59 0.35
C ARG A 77 -0.32 -8.11 0.03
N ILE A 78 -1.26 -7.38 0.65
CA ILE A 78 -1.36 -5.93 0.50
C ILE A 78 -1.04 -5.31 1.85
N ILE A 79 0.07 -4.57 1.91
CA ILE A 79 0.42 -3.74 3.08
C ILE A 79 -0.07 -2.32 2.76
N LEU A 80 -1.07 -1.87 3.50
CA LEU A 80 -1.70 -0.58 3.34
C LEU A 80 -1.02 0.45 4.23
N LEU A 81 -0.45 1.50 3.64
CA LEU A 81 -0.03 2.71 4.34
C LEU A 81 -1.25 3.60 4.51
N ALA A 82 -1.60 3.89 5.76
CA ALA A 82 -2.76 4.66 6.14
C ALA A 82 -2.44 5.67 7.27
N PRO A 83 -1.49 6.59 7.08
CA PRO A 83 -1.13 7.58 8.10
C PRO A 83 -2.33 8.37 8.60
N GLY A 84 -2.41 8.58 9.92
CA GLY A 84 -3.46 9.37 10.56
C GLY A 84 -4.86 8.75 10.53
N ARG A 85 -5.05 7.59 9.89
CA ARG A 85 -6.35 6.89 9.87
C ARG A 85 -6.63 6.28 11.24
N LYS A 86 -7.88 6.39 11.70
CA LYS A 86 -8.34 5.93 13.03
C LYS A 86 -9.42 4.85 12.90
N PRO A 87 -9.65 4.03 13.94
CA PRO A 87 -10.79 3.13 13.98
C PRO A 87 -12.10 3.87 13.67
N GLY A 88 -12.94 3.28 12.82
CA GLY A 88 -14.15 3.91 12.30
C GLY A 88 -13.97 4.60 10.94
N ASP A 89 -12.76 4.68 10.41
CA ASP A 89 -12.53 5.15 9.03
C ASP A 89 -13.26 4.25 8.02
N SER A 90 -14.09 4.87 7.18
CA SER A 90 -14.96 4.17 6.24
C SER A 90 -14.20 3.58 5.04
N VAL A 91 -13.07 4.17 4.64
CA VAL A 91 -12.21 3.66 3.57
C VAL A 91 -11.48 2.42 4.07
N ILE A 92 -10.89 2.51 5.26
CA ILE A 92 -10.21 1.37 5.90
C ILE A 92 -11.18 0.20 6.11
N SER A 93 -12.39 0.47 6.60
CA SER A 93 -13.43 -0.55 6.78
C SER A 93 -13.79 -1.26 5.46
N GLN A 94 -13.88 -0.51 4.36
CA GLN A 94 -14.14 -1.09 3.03
C GLN A 94 -12.97 -1.92 2.51
N LEU A 95 -11.74 -1.56 2.84
CA LEU A 95 -10.53 -2.31 2.45
C LEU A 95 -10.37 -3.59 3.27
N LEU A 96 -10.66 -3.55 4.57
CA LEU A 96 -10.72 -4.72 5.45
C LEU A 96 -11.72 -5.76 4.91
N ALA A 97 -12.91 -5.31 4.51
CA ALA A 97 -13.93 -6.17 3.90
C ALA A 97 -13.50 -6.82 2.56
N LYS A 98 -12.40 -6.36 1.96
CA LYS A 98 -11.79 -6.92 0.74
C LYS A 98 -10.56 -7.79 1.01
N GLY A 99 -10.26 -8.06 2.28
CA GLY A 99 -9.14 -8.90 2.67
C GLY A 99 -7.79 -8.18 2.73
N VAL A 100 -7.79 -6.88 3.03
CA VAL A 100 -6.57 -6.10 3.31
C VAL A 100 -6.45 -5.95 4.82
N TYR A 101 -5.57 -6.73 5.45
CA TYR A 101 -5.44 -6.80 6.91
C TYR A 101 -4.14 -6.22 7.45
N ASP A 102 -3.09 -6.17 6.62
CA ASP A 102 -1.81 -5.56 6.98
C ASP A 102 -1.91 -4.05 6.80
N ILE A 103 -2.24 -3.33 7.87
CA ILE A 103 -2.44 -1.88 7.85
C ILE A 103 -1.38 -1.21 8.73
N LEU A 104 -0.64 -0.29 8.13
CA LEU A 104 0.34 0.57 8.77
C LEU A 104 -0.28 1.95 8.90
N ALA A 105 -0.82 2.26 10.07
CA ALA A 105 -1.51 3.52 10.37
C ALA A 105 -0.77 4.34 11.45
N PRO A 106 0.43 4.87 11.14
CA PRO A 106 1.16 5.70 12.09
C PRO A 106 0.41 7.01 12.34
N GLU A 107 0.59 7.56 13.53
CA GLU A 107 0.11 8.91 13.82
C GLU A 107 0.92 9.94 13.02
N ILE A 108 0.25 10.95 12.49
CA ILE A 108 0.90 12.05 11.80
C ILE A 108 1.44 13.00 12.88
N PRO A 109 2.76 13.25 12.94
CA PRO A 109 3.34 14.12 13.96
C PRO A 109 2.85 15.56 13.81
N GLU A 110 2.76 16.29 14.93
CA GLU A 110 2.39 17.72 14.94
C GLU A 110 3.50 18.60 14.34
N GLU A 111 4.76 18.18 14.48
CA GLU A 111 5.95 18.83 13.92
C GLU A 111 6.87 17.80 13.26
N GLY A 112 7.42 18.16 12.10
CA GLY A 112 8.33 17.31 11.33
C GLY A 112 7.62 16.42 10.29
N ASP A 113 8.42 15.66 9.55
CA ASP A 113 7.93 14.72 8.54
C ASP A 113 7.67 13.35 9.18
N LEU A 114 6.66 12.66 8.69
CA LEU A 114 6.39 11.28 9.08
C LEU A 114 7.45 10.35 8.46
N GLU A 115 8.24 9.69 9.29
CA GLU A 115 9.18 8.65 8.86
C GLU A 115 8.49 7.27 8.79
N ILE A 116 8.14 6.82 7.59
CA ILE A 116 7.49 5.51 7.40
C ILE A 116 8.48 4.34 7.37
N LYS A 117 9.76 4.61 7.06
CA LYS A 117 10.82 3.61 6.90
C LYS A 117 10.93 2.64 8.08
N PRO A 118 11.14 3.08 9.34
CA PRO A 118 11.37 2.15 10.44
C PRO A 118 10.15 1.26 10.68
N ILE A 119 8.95 1.79 10.46
CA ILE A 119 7.69 1.08 10.67
C ILE A 119 7.49 0.04 9.56
N LEU A 120 7.77 0.41 8.31
CA LEU A 120 7.67 -0.49 7.17
C LEU A 120 8.71 -1.61 7.25
N GLU A 121 9.92 -1.32 7.72
CA GLU A 121 10.98 -2.32 7.94
C GLU A 121 10.53 -3.42 8.92
N VAL A 122 9.93 -3.03 10.06
CA VAL A 122 9.38 -3.98 11.04
C VAL A 122 8.23 -4.78 10.44
N MET A 123 7.31 -4.13 9.73
CA MET A 123 6.14 -4.80 9.13
C MET A 123 6.55 -5.85 8.08
N LEU A 124 7.63 -5.59 7.33
CA LEU A 124 8.15 -6.50 6.32
C LEU A 124 8.87 -7.72 6.91
N GLU A 125 9.31 -7.67 8.16
CA GLU A 125 9.88 -8.82 8.89
C GLU A 125 8.81 -9.74 9.45
N GLN A 126 7.60 -9.24 9.67
CA GLN A 126 6.47 -10.02 10.15
C GLN A 126 5.89 -10.87 9.01
N GLU A 127 5.63 -12.15 9.30
CA GLU A 127 4.82 -13.00 8.42
C GLU A 127 3.42 -12.39 8.26
N ALA A 128 2.76 -12.69 7.14
CA ALA A 128 1.41 -12.18 6.87
C ALA A 128 0.48 -12.57 8.03
N ALA A 129 -0.29 -11.60 8.53
CA ALA A 129 -1.25 -11.87 9.58
C ALA A 129 -2.23 -12.96 9.10
N THR A 130 -2.19 -14.12 9.75
CA THR A 130 -3.04 -15.26 9.43
C THR A 130 -4.29 -15.16 10.29
N TYR A 131 -5.44 -14.88 9.67
CA TYR A 131 -6.75 -14.80 10.32
C TYR A 131 -7.70 -15.86 9.74
#